data_AF-A0A5A7NMV4-F1
#
_entry.id   AF-A0A5A7NMV4-F1
#
_cell.length_a   1.000
_cell.length_b   1.000
_cell.length_c   1.000
_cell.angle_alpha   90.00
_cell.angle_beta   90.00
_cell.angle_gamma   90.00
#
_symmetry.space_group_name_H-M   'P 1'
#
loop_
_entity.id
_entity.type
_entity.pdbx_description
1 polymer ?
#
loop_
_entity_poly.entity_id
_entity_poly.type
_entity_poly.pdbx_seq_one_letter_code
_entity_poly.pdbx_strand_id
1 'polypeptide(L)'
;MVSAAGIPPVIQLTRLRTIVAGMERIGDPYEAPQGGDEDRDRSRAGGDGVGDTGRTVLGGHGDLAKHDVRVSAHDECDAANAAVAVAMAIGALPDEVNAMLVSVQNDLFDLGADLLEPLESAPADTVRIIPEHVERLERAIEHYRVVAGDLSGMALPGGTVGAAFLYQARAAVRQAERVAWLAVERHPESVNAWAPRYLNRLSTLLFVLARGANAEHGDVLWEPGASVRPMLDEKRLDEKRLDEKRPDERRPDEARIDDRPVDGGQAGS
;
A
#
# COMPACT_ATOMS: atom_id res chain seq x y z
N MET A 1 31.85 -13.38 29.40
CA MET A 1 32.32 -13.65 28.02
C MET A 1 31.09 -13.79 27.16
N VAL A 2 30.74 -12.74 26.42
CA VAL A 2 29.56 -12.72 25.53
C VAL A 2 30.04 -13.07 24.13
N SER A 3 29.47 -14.13 23.56
CA SER A 3 29.82 -14.70 22.26
C SER A 3 29.30 -13.79 21.13
N ALA A 4 30.21 -13.30 20.30
CA ALA A 4 29.88 -12.61 19.05
C ALA A 4 29.67 -13.64 17.94
N ALA A 5 28.41 -13.89 17.57
CA ALA A 5 28.06 -14.66 16.39
C ALA A 5 26.72 -14.15 15.84
N GLY A 6 26.69 -13.73 14.57
CA GLY A 6 25.44 -13.53 13.83
C GLY A 6 25.25 -12.23 13.06
N ILE A 7 26.28 -11.64 12.44
CA ILE A 7 26.08 -10.67 11.35
C ILE A 7 26.29 -11.43 10.03
N PRO A 8 25.26 -11.62 9.18
CA PRO A 8 25.44 -12.29 7.90
C PRO A 8 26.28 -11.41 6.94
N PRO A 9 27.13 -12.03 6.10
CA PRO A 9 28.05 -11.30 5.23
C PRO A 9 27.28 -10.54 4.15
N VAL A 10 27.63 -9.27 4.03
CA VAL A 10 27.18 -8.33 3.00
C VAL A 10 27.30 -8.97 1.60
N ILE A 11 26.22 -8.83 0.83
CA ILE A 11 26.04 -9.26 -0.56
C ILE A 11 27.29 -8.94 -1.40
N GLN A 12 27.86 -9.96 -2.06
CA GLN A 12 29.06 -9.80 -2.89
C GLN A 12 28.82 -8.92 -4.12
N LEU A 13 29.58 -7.83 -4.15
CA LEU A 13 29.63 -6.67 -5.05
C LEU A 13 29.98 -6.93 -6.53
N THR A 14 29.58 -8.04 -7.15
CA THR A 14 30.09 -8.36 -8.51
C THR A 14 29.21 -7.92 -9.68
N ARG A 15 28.14 -7.14 -9.45
CA ARG A 15 27.36 -6.51 -10.53
C ARG A 15 27.03 -5.02 -10.32
N LEU A 16 27.86 -4.32 -9.55
CA LEU A 16 27.70 -2.87 -9.32
C LEU A 16 28.37 -1.97 -10.38
N ARG A 17 29.13 -2.54 -11.34
CA ARG A 17 29.82 -1.75 -12.37
C ARG A 17 28.89 -1.05 -13.38
N THR A 18 27.67 -1.53 -13.58
CA THR A 18 26.70 -0.87 -14.48
C THR A 18 25.94 0.26 -13.78
N ILE A 19 25.68 0.13 -12.47
CA ILE A 19 24.98 1.15 -11.67
C ILE A 19 25.93 2.29 -11.31
N VAL A 20 27.19 1.99 -11.00
CA VAL A 20 28.22 3.00 -10.73
C VAL A 20 28.48 3.89 -11.96
N ALA A 21 28.43 3.34 -13.19
CA ALA A 21 28.57 4.15 -14.41
C ALA A 21 27.41 5.14 -14.62
N GLY A 22 26.23 4.88 -14.04
CA GLY A 22 25.11 5.83 -14.00
C GLY A 22 25.30 6.91 -12.91
N MET A 23 25.85 6.52 -11.76
CA MET A 23 26.10 7.42 -10.62
C MET A 23 27.35 8.30 -10.79
N GLU A 24 28.36 7.87 -11.56
CA GLU A 24 29.57 8.64 -11.90
C GLU A 24 29.28 9.87 -12.78
N ARG A 25 28.05 10.02 -13.30
CA ARG A 25 27.57 11.26 -13.95
C ARG A 25 27.06 12.32 -12.96
N ILE A 26 26.87 11.95 -11.70
CA ILE A 26 26.59 12.88 -10.60
C ILE A 26 27.95 13.19 -9.97
N GLY A 27 28.54 14.33 -10.32
CA GLY A 27 29.82 14.76 -9.76
C GLY A 27 29.82 14.76 -8.23
N ASP A 28 31.00 14.63 -7.61
CA ASP A 28 31.18 14.67 -6.16
C ASP A 28 30.56 15.96 -5.59
N PRO A 29 29.51 15.86 -4.74
CA PRO A 29 28.82 17.03 -4.20
C PRO A 29 29.69 17.84 -3.21
N TYR A 30 30.89 17.36 -2.83
CA TYR A 30 31.75 18.00 -1.85
C TYR A 30 33.10 18.52 -2.37
N GLU A 31 33.37 18.44 -3.68
CA GLU A 31 34.61 18.98 -4.24
C GLU A 31 34.52 20.51 -4.45
N ALA A 32 35.05 21.29 -3.50
CA ALA A 32 35.05 22.75 -3.58
C ALA A 32 36.07 23.26 -4.63
N PRO A 33 35.66 24.08 -5.63
CA PRO A 33 36.60 24.61 -6.61
C PRO A 33 37.41 25.77 -6.03
N GLN A 34 38.74 25.70 -6.17
CA GLN A 34 39.62 26.85 -5.99
C GLN A 34 39.57 27.76 -7.22
N GLY A 35 39.24 29.05 -7.04
CA GLY A 35 39.44 30.09 -8.06
C GLY A 35 38.15 30.82 -8.48
N GLY A 36 38.16 32.14 -8.32
CA GLY A 36 37.02 33.05 -8.50
C GLY A 36 36.63 33.34 -9.96
N ASP A 37 35.39 33.81 -10.11
CA ASP A 37 34.98 34.94 -10.96
C ASP A 37 33.46 35.17 -10.79
N GLU A 38 33.09 36.43 -10.65
CA GLU A 38 31.84 36.98 -10.07
C GLU A 38 30.58 36.86 -10.96
N ASP A 39 30.43 35.78 -11.75
CA ASP A 39 29.30 35.67 -12.71
C ASP A 39 28.57 34.31 -12.67
N ARG A 40 28.59 33.61 -11.52
CA ARG A 40 28.03 32.24 -11.35
C ARG A 40 26.75 32.15 -10.51
N ASP A 41 25.88 33.15 -10.52
CA ASP A 41 24.69 33.15 -9.65
C ASP A 41 23.40 32.59 -10.29
N ARG A 42 23.50 31.79 -11.36
CA ARG A 42 22.32 31.12 -11.97
C ARG A 42 22.43 29.61 -12.13
N SER A 43 23.55 28.99 -11.74
CA SER A 43 23.79 27.55 -11.98
C SER A 43 24.01 26.71 -10.72
N ARG A 44 23.70 27.23 -9.53
CA ARG A 44 23.76 26.48 -8.25
C ARG A 44 22.38 26.15 -7.70
N ALA A 45 21.57 25.42 -8.47
CA ALA A 45 20.27 24.91 -8.02
C ALA A 45 20.37 23.56 -7.27
N GLY A 46 21.48 23.32 -6.55
CA GLY A 46 21.72 22.05 -5.84
C GLY A 46 22.55 22.22 -4.57
N GLY A 47 22.56 23.42 -3.98
CA GLY A 47 23.21 23.67 -2.70
C GLY A 47 22.25 23.43 -1.52
N ASP A 48 22.83 23.06 -0.38
CA ASP A 48 22.24 22.70 0.92
C ASP A 48 21.13 23.62 1.47
N GLY A 49 20.80 24.75 0.82
CA GLY A 49 19.74 25.69 1.20
C GLY A 49 18.50 25.73 0.29
N VAL A 50 18.52 25.15 -0.92
CA VAL A 50 17.31 25.13 -1.80
C VAL A 50 16.20 24.32 -1.14
N GLY A 51 16.58 23.21 -0.51
CA GLY A 51 15.67 22.34 0.25
C GLY A 51 14.93 23.05 1.38
N ASP A 52 15.55 24.06 2.01
CA ASP A 52 14.97 24.80 3.14
C ASP A 52 13.84 25.73 2.71
N THR A 53 13.80 26.11 1.44
CA THR A 53 12.72 26.93 0.87
C THR A 53 11.46 26.11 0.55
N GLY A 54 11.45 24.80 0.84
CA GLY A 54 10.36 23.90 0.47
C GLY A 54 10.38 23.50 -1.01
N ARG A 55 11.50 23.68 -1.69
CA ARG A 55 11.72 23.33 -3.10
C ARG A 55 12.77 22.23 -3.27
N THR A 56 12.80 21.59 -4.42
CA THR A 56 13.77 20.55 -4.77
C THR A 56 13.93 20.45 -6.29
N VAL A 57 15.09 20.01 -6.77
CA VAL A 57 15.27 19.65 -8.18
C VAL A 57 14.98 18.17 -8.36
N LEU A 58 13.98 17.84 -9.18
CA LEU A 58 13.56 16.46 -9.45
C LEU A 58 13.99 16.05 -10.86
N GLY A 59 15.24 15.59 -11.01
CA GLY A 59 15.78 15.08 -12.28
C GLY A 59 15.48 15.99 -13.48
N GLY A 60 15.05 15.40 -14.59
CA GLY A 60 14.61 16.10 -15.80
C GLY A 60 13.36 16.98 -15.66
N HIS A 61 12.63 16.94 -14.54
CA HIS A 61 11.53 17.87 -14.27
C HIS A 61 11.99 19.25 -13.78
N GLY A 62 13.24 19.38 -13.32
CA GLY A 62 13.79 20.65 -12.83
C GLY A 62 13.29 21.02 -11.41
N ASP A 63 13.25 22.32 -11.12
CA ASP A 63 12.91 22.85 -9.79
C ASP A 63 11.38 22.80 -9.53
N LEU A 64 10.98 22.01 -8.54
CA LEU A 64 9.61 21.80 -8.10
C LEU A 64 9.45 22.11 -6.59
N ALA A 65 8.21 22.38 -6.17
CA ALA A 65 7.90 22.36 -4.75
C ALA A 65 8.03 20.93 -4.19
N LYS A 66 8.49 20.75 -2.95
CA LYS A 66 8.60 19.43 -2.31
C LYS A 66 7.27 18.68 -2.19
N HIS A 67 6.15 19.40 -2.23
CA HIS A 67 4.79 18.83 -2.24
C HIS A 67 4.23 18.61 -3.66
N ASP A 68 5.03 18.78 -4.72
CA ASP A 68 4.61 18.40 -6.08
C ASP A 68 4.36 16.88 -6.10
N VAL A 69 3.29 16.48 -6.79
CA VAL A 69 2.85 15.07 -6.78
C VAL A 69 3.91 14.13 -7.36
N ARG A 70 4.75 14.60 -8.28
CA ARG A 70 5.84 13.78 -8.86
C ARG A 70 6.95 13.54 -7.84
N VAL A 71 7.28 14.55 -7.04
CA VAL A 71 8.21 14.43 -5.91
C VAL A 71 7.65 13.43 -4.91
N SER A 72 6.37 13.59 -4.52
CA SER A 72 5.73 12.65 -3.60
C SER A 72 5.66 11.22 -4.15
N ALA A 73 5.42 11.03 -5.45
CA ALA A 73 5.40 9.70 -6.06
C ALA A 73 6.78 9.03 -6.00
N HIS A 74 7.85 9.78 -6.29
CA HIS A 74 9.23 9.30 -6.17
C HIS A 74 9.57 8.92 -4.72
N ASP A 75 9.30 9.83 -3.77
CA ASP A 75 9.64 9.63 -2.35
C ASP A 75 8.86 8.47 -1.72
N GLU A 76 7.59 8.26 -2.09
CA GLU A 76 6.80 7.13 -1.61
C GLU A 76 7.33 5.79 -2.14
N CYS A 77 7.97 5.77 -3.30
CA CYS A 77 8.64 4.57 -3.81
C CYS A 77 9.90 4.25 -3.01
N ASP A 78 10.68 5.26 -2.59
CA ASP A 78 11.80 5.09 -1.67
C ASP A 78 11.33 4.58 -0.30
N ALA A 79 10.27 5.18 0.25
CA ALA A 79 9.66 4.71 1.50
C ALA A 79 9.17 3.26 1.42
N ALA A 80 8.57 2.87 0.29
CA ALA A 80 8.18 1.48 0.04
C ALA A 80 9.41 0.54 -0.03
N ASN A 81 10.50 0.98 -0.66
CA ASN A 81 11.74 0.23 -0.75
C ASN A 81 12.40 0.04 0.63
N ALA A 82 12.40 1.09 1.45
CA ALA A 82 12.88 1.02 2.83
C ALA A 82 12.04 0.05 3.68
N ALA A 83 10.72 0.03 3.51
CA ALA A 83 9.86 -0.92 4.21
C ALA A 83 10.14 -2.38 3.80
N VAL A 84 10.44 -2.64 2.52
CA VAL A 84 10.92 -3.94 2.04
C VAL A 84 12.25 -4.32 2.70
N ALA A 85 13.19 -3.37 2.80
CA ALA A 85 14.48 -3.58 3.43
C ALA A 85 14.35 -4.01 4.90
N VAL A 86 13.42 -3.39 5.64
CA VAL A 86 13.13 -3.78 7.03
C VAL A 86 12.63 -5.22 7.09
N ALA A 87 11.67 -5.62 6.24
CA ALA A 87 11.19 -6.99 6.21
C ALA A 87 12.31 -8.01 5.95
N MET A 88 13.26 -7.69 5.07
CA MET A 88 14.42 -8.53 4.79
C MET A 88 15.39 -8.60 5.98
N ALA A 89 15.64 -7.46 6.64
CA ALA A 89 16.64 -7.35 7.70
C ALA A 89 16.26 -8.13 8.97
N ILE A 90 14.98 -8.16 9.34
CA ILE A 90 14.51 -8.75 10.61
C ILE A 90 13.49 -9.87 10.44
N GLY A 91 13.00 -10.12 9.22
CA GLY A 91 11.89 -11.03 8.98
C GLY A 91 12.23 -12.52 9.01
N ALA A 92 13.53 -12.89 9.06
CA ALA A 92 14.00 -14.27 8.98
C ALA A 92 13.36 -15.05 7.80
N LEU A 93 13.24 -14.38 6.65
CA LEU A 93 12.60 -14.92 5.45
C LEU A 93 13.49 -15.98 4.77
N PRO A 94 12.91 -16.94 4.04
CA PRO A 94 13.68 -17.89 3.23
C PRO A 94 14.60 -17.20 2.23
N ASP A 95 15.76 -17.79 1.94
CA ASP A 95 16.77 -17.21 1.03
C ASP A 95 16.21 -16.88 -0.36
N GLU A 96 15.34 -17.74 -0.89
CA GLU A 96 14.67 -17.50 -2.17
C GLU A 96 13.76 -16.26 -2.14
N VAL A 97 13.09 -16.02 -1.01
CA VAL A 97 12.23 -14.84 -0.82
C VAL A 97 13.10 -13.60 -0.71
N ASN A 98 14.20 -13.66 0.04
CA ASN A 98 15.16 -12.54 0.12
C ASN A 98 15.75 -12.22 -1.25
N ALA A 99 16.10 -13.21 -2.08
CA ALA A 99 16.60 -12.99 -3.43
C ALA A 99 15.54 -12.32 -4.35
N MET A 100 14.28 -12.73 -4.22
CA MET A 100 13.17 -12.07 -4.93
C MET A 100 13.00 -10.62 -4.45
N LEU A 101 13.08 -10.37 -3.14
CA LEU A 101 12.96 -9.03 -2.58
C LEU A 101 14.13 -8.12 -2.97
N VAL A 102 15.37 -8.63 -3.05
CA VAL A 102 16.50 -7.87 -3.63
C VAL A 102 16.19 -7.41 -5.04
N SER A 103 15.60 -8.30 -5.86
CA SER A 103 15.19 -7.93 -7.23
C SER A 103 14.10 -6.86 -7.20
N VAL A 104 13.12 -6.96 -6.29
CA VAL A 104 12.10 -5.92 -6.07
C VAL A 104 12.73 -4.57 -5.67
N GLN A 105 13.74 -4.56 -4.81
CA GLN A 105 14.41 -3.32 -4.40
C GLN A 105 15.11 -2.63 -5.58
N ASN A 106 15.69 -3.41 -6.51
CA ASN A 106 16.26 -2.86 -7.75
C ASN A 106 15.16 -2.26 -8.63
N ASP A 107 14.07 -2.99 -8.87
CA ASP A 107 12.93 -2.47 -9.63
C ASP A 107 12.32 -1.21 -8.99
N LEU A 108 12.28 -1.10 -7.65
CA LEU A 108 11.79 0.10 -6.97
C LEU A 108 12.73 1.29 -7.16
N PHE A 109 14.05 1.06 -7.23
CA PHE A 109 15.01 2.09 -7.62
C PHE A 109 14.86 2.49 -9.08
N ASP A 110 14.69 1.53 -9.99
CA ASP A 110 14.43 1.78 -11.42
C ASP A 110 13.13 2.58 -11.61
N LEU A 111 12.09 2.24 -10.85
CA LEU A 111 10.83 2.99 -10.83
C LEU A 111 11.03 4.41 -10.29
N GLY A 112 11.80 4.57 -9.22
CA GLY A 112 12.21 5.89 -8.72
C GLY A 112 12.90 6.72 -9.80
N ALA A 113 13.86 6.12 -10.52
CA ALA A 113 14.58 6.77 -11.62
C ALA A 113 13.66 7.11 -12.81
N ASP A 114 12.71 6.24 -13.15
CA ASP A 114 11.69 6.49 -14.17
C ASP A 114 10.87 7.75 -13.83
N LEU A 115 10.50 7.93 -12.56
CA LEU A 115 9.75 9.09 -12.07
C LEU A 115 10.56 10.40 -12.01
N LEU A 116 11.89 10.35 -12.14
CA LEU A 116 12.74 11.55 -12.20
C LEU A 116 12.75 12.18 -13.59
N GLU A 117 12.39 11.42 -14.63
CA GLU A 117 12.59 11.82 -16.03
C GLU A 117 11.25 11.91 -16.79
N PRO A 118 10.81 13.09 -17.25
CA PRO A 118 9.58 13.23 -18.01
C PRO A 118 9.57 12.41 -19.31
N LEU A 119 8.49 11.67 -19.57
CA LEU A 119 8.37 10.81 -20.76
C LEU A 119 8.60 11.56 -22.09
N GLU A 120 8.09 12.78 -22.19
CA GLU A 120 8.11 13.58 -23.43
C GLU A 120 9.48 14.12 -23.83
N SER A 121 10.44 14.19 -22.89
CA SER A 121 11.74 14.85 -23.10
C SER A 121 12.95 14.06 -22.60
N ALA A 122 12.74 12.85 -22.08
CA ALA A 122 13.81 12.05 -21.54
C ALA A 122 14.77 11.50 -22.61
N PRO A 123 16.04 11.27 -22.23
CA PRO A 123 16.99 10.50 -23.03
C PRO A 123 16.45 9.11 -23.42
N ALA A 124 16.87 8.63 -24.60
CA ALA A 124 16.43 7.32 -25.11
C ALA A 124 16.94 6.13 -24.27
N ASP A 125 18.00 6.32 -23.50
CA ASP A 125 18.63 5.33 -22.62
C ASP A 125 18.12 5.39 -21.17
N THR A 126 17.13 6.25 -20.87
CA THR A 126 16.52 6.32 -19.53
C THR A 126 15.89 4.98 -19.15
N VAL A 127 16.21 4.51 -17.95
CA VAL A 127 15.59 3.31 -17.37
C VAL A 127 14.10 3.57 -17.15
N ARG A 128 13.27 2.61 -17.59
CA ARG A 128 11.80 2.70 -17.48
C ARG A 128 11.22 1.41 -16.94
N ILE A 129 10.16 1.54 -16.16
CA ILE A 129 9.28 0.42 -15.87
C ILE A 129 8.47 0.10 -17.12
N ILE A 130 8.63 -1.12 -17.58
CA ILE A 130 8.01 -1.67 -18.80
C ILE A 130 7.09 -2.85 -18.46
N PRO A 131 6.17 -3.27 -19.36
CA PRO A 131 5.21 -4.35 -19.11
C PRO A 131 5.85 -5.63 -18.56
N GLU A 132 7.05 -5.97 -19.01
CA GLU A 132 7.80 -7.17 -18.65
C GLU A 132 8.12 -7.24 -17.15
N HIS A 133 8.25 -6.09 -16.47
CA HIS A 133 8.40 -6.05 -15.01
C HIS A 133 7.12 -6.53 -14.32
N VAL A 134 5.94 -6.11 -14.82
CA VAL A 134 4.64 -6.54 -14.30
C VAL A 134 4.44 -8.03 -14.54
N GLU A 135 4.73 -8.52 -15.74
CA GLU A 135 4.62 -9.94 -16.08
C GLU A 135 5.56 -10.81 -15.21
N ARG A 136 6.76 -10.30 -14.90
CA ARG A 136 7.70 -10.98 -14.00
C ARG A 136 7.12 -11.12 -12.60
N LEU A 137 6.46 -10.08 -12.07
CA LEU A 137 5.79 -10.16 -10.78
C LEU A 137 4.58 -11.09 -10.81
N GLU A 138 3.82 -11.15 -11.91
CA GLU A 138 2.70 -12.09 -12.08
C GLU A 138 3.17 -13.54 -12.01
N ARG A 139 4.28 -13.88 -12.68
CA ARG A 139 4.89 -15.21 -12.58
C ARG A 139 5.37 -15.52 -11.17
N ALA A 140 5.99 -14.55 -10.48
CA ALA A 140 6.44 -14.72 -9.11
C ALA A 140 5.25 -14.94 -8.15
N ILE A 141 4.16 -14.17 -8.30
CA ILE A 141 2.94 -14.34 -7.52
C ILE A 141 2.44 -15.78 -7.63
N GLU A 142 2.41 -16.33 -8.84
CA GLU A 142 1.89 -17.67 -9.03
C GLU A 142 2.80 -18.75 -8.47
N HIS A 143 4.11 -18.56 -8.56
CA HIS A 143 5.07 -19.42 -7.89
C HIS A 143 4.87 -19.45 -6.36
N TYR A 144 4.81 -18.29 -5.72
CA TYR A 144 4.69 -18.23 -4.25
C TYR A 144 3.29 -18.54 -3.73
N ARG A 145 2.26 -18.49 -4.58
CA ARG A 145 0.88 -18.86 -4.21
C ARG A 145 0.78 -20.31 -3.78
N VAL A 146 1.61 -21.18 -4.36
CA VAL A 146 1.70 -22.60 -3.98
C VAL A 146 2.08 -22.77 -2.51
N VAL A 147 3.06 -21.98 -2.04
CA VAL A 147 3.52 -22.00 -0.63
C VAL A 147 2.51 -21.34 0.30
N ALA A 148 1.89 -20.24 -0.12
CA ALA A 148 0.89 -19.53 0.66
C ALA A 148 -0.39 -20.35 0.90
N GLY A 149 -0.70 -21.29 0.00
CA GLY A 149 -1.92 -22.09 0.05
C GLY A 149 -3.21 -21.28 -0.14
N ASP A 150 -4.34 -21.97 -0.08
CA ASP A 150 -5.65 -21.35 -0.24
C ASP A 150 -6.04 -20.48 0.97
N LEU A 151 -6.91 -19.49 0.75
CA LEU A 151 -7.44 -18.61 1.80
C LEU A 151 -8.96 -18.57 1.72
N SER A 152 -9.63 -19.09 2.76
CA SER A 152 -11.10 -19.16 2.82
C SER A 152 -11.75 -17.92 3.47
N GLY A 153 -11.04 -16.80 3.56
CA GLY A 153 -11.49 -15.58 4.24
C GLY A 153 -10.55 -14.40 4.00
N MET A 154 -10.59 -13.38 4.87
CA MET A 154 -9.60 -12.30 4.86
C MET A 154 -8.59 -12.53 5.99
N ALA A 155 -7.30 -12.55 5.67
CA ALA A 155 -6.26 -12.63 6.68
C ALA A 155 -6.10 -11.29 7.40
N LEU A 156 -5.96 -11.33 8.72
CA LEU A 156 -5.49 -10.20 9.50
C LEU A 156 -3.98 -10.02 9.25
N PRO A 157 -3.51 -8.78 8.98
CA PRO A 157 -2.08 -8.52 8.83
C PRO A 157 -1.31 -8.85 10.11
N GLY A 158 -0.40 -9.84 10.05
CA GLY A 158 0.37 -10.28 11.21
C GLY A 158 0.89 -11.70 11.05
N GLY A 159 1.13 -12.37 12.18
CA GLY A 159 1.71 -13.72 12.25
C GLY A 159 3.17 -13.68 12.64
N THR A 160 4.05 -14.25 11.82
CA THR A 160 5.50 -14.17 12.04
C THR A 160 6.02 -12.74 11.89
N VAL A 161 7.22 -12.46 12.44
CA VAL A 161 7.88 -11.15 12.27
C VAL A 161 8.00 -10.80 10.79
N GLY A 162 8.48 -11.74 9.96
CA GLY A 162 8.59 -11.55 8.52
C GLY A 162 7.25 -11.25 7.85
N ALA A 163 6.19 -12.01 8.17
CA ALA A 163 4.87 -11.76 7.62
C ALA A 163 4.33 -10.36 7.98
N ALA A 164 4.47 -9.96 9.26
CA ALA A 164 4.02 -8.65 9.73
C ALA A 164 4.71 -7.50 8.99
N PHE A 165 6.02 -7.57 8.79
CA PHE A 165 6.76 -6.55 8.05
C PHE A 165 6.48 -6.59 6.54
N LEU A 166 6.23 -7.76 5.95
CA LEU A 166 5.77 -7.85 4.56
C LEU A 166 4.37 -7.21 4.37
N TYR A 167 3.47 -7.37 5.33
CA TYR A 167 2.19 -6.65 5.32
C TYR A 167 2.35 -5.13 5.47
N GLN A 168 3.31 -4.68 6.29
CA GLN A 168 3.65 -3.25 6.40
C GLN A 168 4.19 -2.71 5.07
N ALA A 169 5.18 -3.40 4.47
CA ALA A 169 5.73 -3.05 3.16
C ALA A 169 4.63 -3.01 2.09
N ARG A 170 3.68 -3.96 2.14
CA ARG A 170 2.50 -3.94 1.26
C ARG A 170 1.67 -2.67 1.40
N ALA A 171 1.47 -2.18 2.62
CA ALA A 171 0.73 -0.94 2.85
C ALA A 171 1.48 0.28 2.30
N ALA A 172 2.81 0.34 2.46
CA ALA A 172 3.66 1.38 1.89
C ALA A 172 3.62 1.37 0.35
N VAL A 173 3.77 0.20 -0.27
CA VAL A 173 3.64 0.06 -1.74
C VAL A 173 2.26 0.52 -2.24
N ARG A 174 1.18 0.22 -1.51
CA ARG A 174 -0.16 0.70 -1.87
C ARG A 174 -0.33 2.21 -1.71
N GLN A 175 0.41 2.83 -0.78
CA GLN A 175 0.45 4.28 -0.65
C GLN A 175 1.18 4.88 -1.85
N ALA A 176 2.36 4.38 -2.18
CA ALA A 176 3.11 4.76 -3.39
C ALA A 176 2.25 4.61 -4.66
N GLU A 177 1.52 3.49 -4.80
CA GLU A 177 0.61 3.25 -5.92
C GLU A 177 -0.44 4.37 -6.09
N ARG A 178 -1.08 4.80 -4.99
CA ARG A 178 -2.10 5.87 -5.04
C ARG A 178 -1.49 7.20 -5.48
N VAL A 179 -0.32 7.53 -4.94
CA VAL A 179 0.37 8.79 -5.28
C VAL A 179 0.88 8.76 -6.72
N ALA A 180 1.40 7.63 -7.19
CA ALA A 180 1.81 7.44 -8.58
C ALA A 180 0.61 7.55 -9.55
N TRP A 181 -0.56 6.98 -9.23
CA TRP A 181 -1.77 7.19 -10.03
C TRP A 181 -2.20 8.66 -10.07
N LEU A 182 -2.12 9.37 -8.94
CA LEU A 182 -2.41 10.80 -8.90
C LEU A 182 -1.41 11.62 -9.73
N ALA A 183 -0.14 11.21 -9.76
CA ALA A 183 0.88 11.83 -10.61
C ALA A 183 0.56 11.60 -12.10
N VAL A 184 0.17 10.38 -12.49
CA VAL A 184 -0.30 10.06 -13.85
C VAL A 184 -1.53 10.89 -14.23
N GLU A 185 -2.51 11.04 -13.34
CA GLU A 185 -3.71 11.84 -13.60
C GLU A 185 -3.38 13.32 -13.84
N ARG A 186 -2.47 13.89 -13.05
CA ARG A 186 -2.09 15.30 -13.15
C ARG A 186 -1.09 15.60 -14.26
N HIS A 187 -0.28 14.62 -14.64
CA HIS A 187 0.81 14.75 -15.61
C HIS A 187 0.84 13.56 -16.60
N PRO A 188 -0.25 13.33 -17.37
CA PRO A 188 -0.41 12.11 -18.17
C PRO A 188 0.62 11.95 -19.29
N GLU A 189 1.15 13.03 -19.83
CA GLU A 189 2.18 13.02 -20.88
C GLU A 189 3.60 12.91 -20.33
N SER A 190 3.80 13.11 -19.02
CA SER A 190 5.13 13.16 -18.40
C SER A 190 5.42 11.95 -17.51
N VAL A 191 4.41 11.26 -16.97
CA VAL A 191 4.57 10.19 -15.98
C VAL A 191 4.18 8.83 -16.55
N ASN A 192 5.06 7.84 -16.38
CA ASN A 192 4.85 6.49 -16.87
C ASN A 192 3.71 5.74 -16.15
N ALA A 193 2.65 5.42 -16.88
CA ALA A 193 1.51 4.65 -16.37
C ALA A 193 1.83 3.18 -16.04
N TRP A 194 3.00 2.66 -16.43
CA TRP A 194 3.46 1.33 -16.01
C TRP A 194 4.01 1.32 -14.58
N ALA A 195 4.51 2.44 -14.06
CA ALA A 195 4.97 2.54 -12.67
C ALA A 195 3.87 2.17 -11.65
N PRO A 196 2.67 2.79 -11.64
CA PRO A 196 1.62 2.39 -10.70
C PRO A 196 1.07 0.98 -10.96
N ARG A 197 1.15 0.45 -12.20
CA ARG A 197 0.77 -0.94 -12.50
C ARG A 197 1.74 -1.95 -11.87
N TYR A 198 3.04 -1.64 -11.90
CA TYR A 198 4.05 -2.42 -11.20
C TYR A 198 3.80 -2.42 -9.68
N LEU A 199 3.58 -1.25 -9.08
CA LEU A 199 3.27 -1.11 -7.64
C LEU A 199 2.01 -1.90 -7.24
N ASN A 200 0.96 -1.85 -8.06
CA ASN A 200 -0.25 -2.63 -7.86
C ASN A 200 0.06 -4.13 -7.78
N ARG A 201 0.83 -4.65 -8.74
CA ARG A 201 1.20 -6.06 -8.80
C ARG A 201 2.16 -6.43 -7.67
N LEU A 202 3.10 -5.56 -7.32
CA LEU A 202 4.00 -5.75 -6.18
C LEU A 202 3.24 -5.87 -4.86
N SER A 203 2.18 -5.08 -4.66
CA SER A 203 1.35 -5.22 -3.46
C SER A 203 0.67 -6.60 -3.35
N THR A 204 0.41 -7.25 -4.48
CA THR A 204 -0.10 -8.63 -4.52
C THR A 204 0.99 -9.63 -4.21
N LEU A 205 2.20 -9.46 -4.77
CA LEU A 205 3.36 -10.30 -4.44
C LEU A 205 3.65 -10.26 -2.94
N LEU A 206 3.73 -9.06 -2.34
CA LEU A 206 3.99 -8.91 -0.91
C LEU A 206 2.91 -9.56 -0.03
N PHE A 207 1.65 -9.53 -0.46
CA PHE A 207 0.57 -10.27 0.22
C PHE A 207 0.83 -11.79 0.20
N VAL A 208 1.15 -12.34 -0.97
CA VAL A 208 1.41 -13.78 -1.12
C VAL A 208 2.65 -14.20 -0.33
N LEU A 209 3.72 -13.40 -0.37
CA LEU A 209 4.93 -13.64 0.42
C LEU A 209 4.66 -13.58 1.92
N ALA A 210 3.84 -12.63 2.40
CA ALA A 210 3.48 -12.53 3.81
C ALA A 210 2.75 -13.80 4.29
N ARG A 211 1.82 -14.32 3.47
CA ARG A 211 1.14 -15.58 3.74
C ARG A 211 2.07 -16.78 3.70
N GLY A 212 2.98 -16.84 2.73
CA GLY A 212 4.02 -17.87 2.67
C GLY A 212 4.90 -17.87 3.93
N ALA A 213 5.25 -16.68 4.44
CA ALA A 213 5.98 -16.53 5.71
C ALA A 213 5.17 -16.95 6.95
N ASN A 214 3.85 -17.11 6.82
CA ASN A 214 2.96 -17.67 7.84
C ASN A 214 2.65 -19.15 7.62
N ALA A 215 3.14 -19.81 6.57
CA ALA A 215 2.66 -21.14 6.18
C ALA A 215 2.70 -22.18 7.32
N GLU A 216 3.73 -22.15 8.17
CA GLU A 216 3.84 -23.05 9.33
C GLU A 216 2.95 -22.65 10.52
N HIS A 217 2.66 -21.36 10.68
CA HIS A 217 1.91 -20.81 11.82
C HIS A 217 0.40 -20.68 11.53
N GLY A 218 0.04 -20.58 10.26
CA GLY A 218 -1.30 -20.24 9.79
C GLY A 218 -1.58 -18.72 9.82
N ASP A 219 -2.50 -18.29 8.96
CA ASP A 219 -3.05 -16.93 8.99
C ASP A 219 -4.20 -16.84 10.01
N VAL A 220 -4.26 -15.74 10.76
CA VAL A 220 -5.45 -15.42 11.57
C VAL A 220 -6.50 -14.79 10.66
N LEU A 221 -7.70 -15.37 10.63
CA LEU A 221 -8.78 -14.87 9.79
C LEU A 221 -9.57 -13.76 10.49
N TRP A 222 -9.98 -12.77 9.72
CA TRP A 222 -10.87 -11.70 10.15
C TRP A 222 -12.28 -12.23 10.42
N GLU A 223 -12.81 -11.89 11.60
CA GLU A 223 -14.19 -12.17 11.97
C GLU A 223 -15.05 -10.89 11.97
N PRO A 224 -15.97 -10.72 11.00
CA PRO A 224 -16.73 -9.47 10.85
C PRO A 224 -17.58 -9.13 12.07
N GLY A 225 -17.30 -8.01 12.73
CA GLY A 225 -18.09 -7.52 13.87
C GLY A 225 -17.99 -8.37 15.14
N ALA A 226 -17.00 -9.27 15.25
CA ALA A 226 -16.84 -10.15 16.40
C ALA A 226 -16.76 -9.39 17.74
N SER A 227 -16.15 -8.19 17.75
CA SER A 227 -16.00 -7.36 18.95
C SER A 227 -17.32 -6.84 19.53
N VAL A 228 -18.37 -6.71 18.71
CA VAL A 228 -19.68 -6.15 19.12
C VAL A 228 -20.82 -7.16 19.03
N ARG A 229 -20.59 -8.30 18.37
CA ARG A 229 -21.62 -9.34 18.16
C ARG A 229 -22.30 -9.78 19.45
N PRO A 230 -21.59 -10.05 20.57
CA PRO A 230 -22.25 -10.42 21.82
C PRO A 230 -23.24 -9.35 22.32
N MET A 231 -22.86 -8.07 22.22
CA MET A 231 -23.70 -6.94 22.65
C MET A 231 -24.95 -6.80 21.76
N LEU A 232 -24.80 -7.02 20.46
CA LEU A 232 -25.92 -6.96 19.51
C LEU A 232 -26.88 -8.14 19.68
N ASP A 233 -26.36 -9.33 19.96
CA ASP A 233 -27.16 -10.52 20.22
C ASP A 233 -27.97 -10.38 21.51
N GLU A 234 -27.36 -9.85 22.58
CA GLU A 234 -28.05 -9.52 23.83
C GLU A 234 -29.17 -8.51 23.60
N LYS A 235 -28.88 -7.40 22.92
CA LYS A 235 -29.88 -6.37 22.60
C LYS A 235 -31.06 -6.94 21.82
N ARG A 236 -30.80 -7.82 20.84
CA ARG A 236 -31.84 -8.48 20.05
C ARG A 236 -32.69 -9.45 20.88
N LEU A 237 -32.09 -10.12 21.85
CA LEU A 237 -32.82 -10.97 22.80
C LEU A 237 -33.69 -10.15 23.74
N ASP A 238 -33.20 -9.01 24.21
CA ASP A 238 -33.97 -8.12 25.08
C ASP A 238 -35.14 -7.45 24.34
N GLU A 239 -34.93 -7.02 23.08
CA GLU A 239 -36.02 -6.54 22.21
C GLU A 239 -37.10 -7.61 22.01
N LYS A 240 -36.72 -8.86 21.72
CA LYS A 240 -37.67 -9.99 21.61
C LYS A 240 -38.44 -10.24 22.91
N ARG A 241 -37.76 -10.21 24.06
CA ARG A 241 -38.39 -10.38 25.39
C ARG A 241 -39.39 -9.26 25.70
N LEU A 242 -39.12 -8.03 25.23
CA LEU A 242 -40.04 -6.90 25.39
C LEU A 242 -41.27 -7.05 24.48
N ASP A 243 -41.08 -7.49 23.24
CA ASP A 243 -42.17 -7.75 22.30
C ASP A 243 -43.08 -8.90 22.77
N GLU A 244 -42.52 -9.99 23.31
CA GLU A 244 -43.29 -11.10 23.89
C GLU A 244 -44.09 -10.70 25.15
N LYS A 245 -43.64 -9.67 25.86
CA LYS A 245 -44.31 -9.13 27.05
C LYS A 245 -45.34 -8.05 26.73
N ARG A 246 -45.42 -7.56 25.48
CA ARG A 246 -46.49 -6.64 25.09
C ARG A 246 -47.82 -7.39 25.13
N PRO A 247 -48.79 -6.98 25.98
CA PRO A 247 -50.10 -7.60 25.98
C PRO A 247 -50.72 -7.44 24.59
N ASP A 248 -51.35 -8.51 24.14
CA ASP A 248 -52.03 -8.60 22.85
C ASP A 248 -53.19 -7.60 22.82
N GLU A 249 -52.95 -6.39 22.30
CA GLU A 249 -53.99 -5.44 21.94
C GLU A 249 -54.76 -5.94 20.70
N ARG A 250 -55.22 -7.20 20.72
CA ARG A 250 -56.27 -7.65 19.82
C ARG A 250 -57.57 -7.02 20.29
N ARG A 251 -57.92 -5.94 19.58
CA ARG A 251 -59.20 -5.23 19.39
C ARG A 251 -60.28 -5.45 20.46
N PRO A 252 -60.84 -4.38 21.06
CA PRO A 252 -62.03 -4.53 21.89
C PRO A 252 -63.15 -5.16 21.06
N ASP A 253 -63.73 -6.21 21.63
CA ASP A 253 -64.95 -6.87 21.17
C ASP A 253 -65.95 -5.82 20.66
N GLU A 254 -66.41 -5.98 19.42
CA GLU A 254 -67.66 -5.38 18.97
C GLU A 254 -68.76 -5.96 19.86
N ALA A 255 -69.04 -5.24 20.94
CA ALA A 255 -70.14 -5.48 21.83
C ALA A 255 -71.43 -5.44 21.01
N ARG A 256 -71.89 -6.64 20.64
CA ARG A 256 -73.29 -7.10 20.68
C ARG A 256 -74.26 -5.93 20.86
N ILE A 257 -74.74 -5.37 19.75
CA ILE A 257 -75.90 -4.49 19.73
C ILE A 257 -77.06 -5.33 20.26
N ASP A 258 -77.52 -4.97 21.45
CA ASP A 258 -78.66 -5.52 22.16
C ASP A 258 -79.95 -5.10 21.43
N ASP A 259 -80.56 -6.06 20.73
CA ASP A 259 -81.91 -5.98 20.18
C ASP A 259 -82.91 -5.78 21.32
N ARG A 260 -83.23 -4.52 21.64
CA ARG A 260 -84.45 -4.23 22.42
C ARG A 260 -85.67 -4.42 21.54
N PRO A 261 -86.72 -5.12 22.01
CA PRO A 261 -87.97 -5.24 21.27
C PRO A 261 -88.71 -3.90 21.31
N VAL A 262 -89.01 -3.34 20.14
CA VAL A 262 -89.96 -2.23 19.99
C VAL A 262 -91.33 -2.86 19.78
N ASP A 263 -92.12 -2.89 20.84
CA ASP A 263 -93.55 -3.23 20.78
C ASP A 263 -94.37 -1.98 20.46
N GLY A 264 -95.25 -2.12 19.47
CA GLY A 264 -96.58 -1.52 19.39
C GLY A 264 -96.74 0.01 19.27
N GLY A 265 -97.29 0.45 18.13
CA GLY A 265 -98.36 1.46 18.18
C GLY A 265 -98.48 2.45 17.02
N GLN A 266 -99.62 2.35 16.32
CA GLN A 266 -100.36 3.38 15.57
C GLN A 266 -99.78 3.84 14.21
N ALA A 267 -100.40 3.53 13.06
CA ALA A 267 -101.72 3.88 12.52
C ALA A 267 -101.84 5.36 12.09
N GLY A 268 -102.08 5.59 10.79
CA GLY A 268 -102.59 6.86 10.28
C GLY A 268 -102.21 7.17 8.82
N SER A 269 -103.15 6.82 7.93
CA SER A 269 -103.53 7.49 6.66
C SER A 269 -102.48 7.85 5.61
#